data_AF-A0A963N610-F1
#
_entry.id   AF-A0A963N610-F1
#
_cell.length_a   1.000
_cell.length_b   1.000
_cell.length_c   1.000
_cell.angle_alpha   90.00
_cell.angle_beta   90.00
_cell.angle_gamma   90.00
#
_symmetry.space_group_name_H-M   'P 1'
#
loop_
_entity.id
_entity.type
_entity.pdbx_description
1 polymer ?
#
loop_
_entity_poly.entity_id
_entity_poly.type
_entity_poly.pdbx_seq_one_letter_code
_entity_poly.pdbx_strand_id
1 'polypeptide(L)'
;MCISFSARHPGGLLGLLIALLAAASADAFAQASLTGALDNYLRIQTQGLPGKVSYHIGRLDQHAREAACSAFEPFLPPGSRLWGRTTVGVRCLAPAPWTVYVPVRISVSGSYLVAARQLRRGEIVGDGDLFAQNGDLGTLPASVVTDPEQALGKTVRNGVAAGQPLRGDQLTAPWAVQQGQSVKLLSTGAGFTVSNEGKALNNATDGQIAQVRTASGQVVSGVARPGGIVEVTY
;
A
#
# COMPACT_ATOMS: atom_id res chain seq x y z
N MET A 1 94.84 -35.40 -13.03
CA MET A 1 94.95 -36.77 -13.56
C MET A 1 93.54 -37.32 -13.70
N CYS A 2 93.08 -37.50 -14.94
CA CYS A 2 92.05 -38.48 -15.37
C CYS A 2 90.61 -38.37 -14.82
N ILE A 3 89.48 -38.46 -15.54
CA ILE A 3 89.07 -38.69 -16.94
C ILE A 3 87.66 -38.08 -17.10
N SER A 4 87.31 -37.61 -18.32
CA SER A 4 85.97 -37.26 -18.80
C SER A 4 84.90 -38.34 -18.60
N PHE A 5 83.64 -37.98 -18.38
CA PHE A 5 82.51 -38.73 -18.96
C PHE A 5 81.36 -37.78 -19.30
N SER A 6 81.09 -37.69 -20.59
CA SER A 6 79.93 -37.04 -21.21
C SER A 6 78.79 -38.05 -21.26
N ALA A 7 77.60 -37.67 -20.84
CA ALA A 7 76.36 -38.35 -21.21
C ALA A 7 75.20 -37.35 -21.23
N ARG A 8 74.92 -36.78 -22.40
CA ARG A 8 73.58 -36.31 -22.75
C ARG A 8 72.71 -37.53 -22.94
N HIS A 9 71.49 -37.55 -22.40
CA HIS A 9 70.29 -38.02 -23.11
C HIS A 9 69.04 -37.31 -22.57
N PRO A 10 67.99 -37.16 -23.40
CA PRO A 10 66.85 -36.28 -23.17
C PRO A 10 65.61 -37.04 -22.69
N GLY A 11 64.65 -36.30 -22.11
CA GLY A 11 63.24 -36.65 -22.16
C GLY A 11 62.64 -37.24 -20.89
N GLY A 12 61.62 -36.54 -20.38
CA GLY A 12 60.36 -37.20 -20.06
C GLY A 12 60.00 -37.34 -18.59
N LEU A 13 59.00 -36.54 -18.22
CA LEU A 13 57.89 -36.84 -17.30
C LEU A 13 58.17 -37.11 -15.81
N LEU A 14 57.23 -36.56 -15.04
CA LEU A 14 56.61 -37.12 -13.83
C LEU A 14 57.08 -36.53 -12.47
N GLY A 15 56.21 -35.67 -11.92
CA GLY A 15 55.90 -35.68 -10.50
C GLY A 15 56.58 -34.61 -9.63
N LEU A 16 55.92 -33.47 -9.46
CA LEU A 16 55.54 -32.98 -8.12
C LEU A 16 54.55 -31.80 -8.25
N LEU A 17 53.30 -32.12 -8.57
CA LEU A 17 52.16 -31.28 -8.18
C LEU A 17 51.91 -31.54 -6.70
N ILE A 18 51.86 -30.49 -5.87
CA ILE A 18 50.87 -30.19 -4.81
C ILE A 18 51.44 -29.00 -4.04
N ALA A 19 51.04 -27.79 -4.42
CA ALA A 19 51.21 -26.60 -3.61
C ALA A 19 49.92 -25.77 -3.70
N LEU A 20 49.12 -25.89 -2.64
CA LEU A 20 48.15 -24.93 -2.12
C LEU A 20 47.25 -24.19 -3.13
N LEU A 21 46.11 -24.79 -3.45
CA LEU A 21 44.87 -24.01 -3.57
C LEU A 21 44.05 -24.23 -2.30
N ALA A 22 44.35 -23.47 -1.25
CA ALA A 22 43.36 -23.19 -0.22
C ALA A 22 42.36 -22.19 -0.84
N ALA A 23 41.29 -22.72 -1.42
CA ALA A 23 40.13 -21.93 -1.75
C ALA A 23 39.55 -21.38 -0.44
N ALA A 24 39.93 -20.16 -0.08
CA ALA A 24 39.12 -19.35 0.80
C ALA A 24 37.86 -18.97 0.01
N SER A 25 36.88 -19.88 -0.03
CA SER A 25 35.49 -19.50 -0.19
C SER A 25 35.11 -18.72 1.06
N ALA A 26 35.56 -17.46 1.12
CA ALA A 26 34.89 -16.45 1.90
C ALA A 26 33.55 -16.23 1.20
N ASP A 27 32.60 -17.13 1.46
CA ASP A 27 31.21 -16.74 1.45
C ASP A 27 31.16 -15.53 2.38
N ALA A 28 31.16 -14.35 1.76
CA ALA A 28 30.83 -13.10 2.42
C ALA A 28 29.35 -13.21 2.80
N PHE A 29 29.04 -14.05 3.78
CA PHE A 29 27.91 -13.84 4.67
C PHE A 29 28.19 -12.50 5.31
N ALA A 30 27.74 -11.44 4.63
CA ALA A 30 27.71 -10.11 5.20
C ALA A 30 27.12 -10.28 6.60
N GLN A 31 27.92 -10.06 7.64
CA GLN A 31 27.44 -10.11 9.02
C GLN A 31 26.18 -9.25 9.04
N ALA A 32 25.02 -9.90 9.24
CA ALA A 32 23.75 -9.21 9.27
C ALA A 32 23.88 -8.17 10.38
N SER A 33 23.99 -6.90 10.04
CA SER A 33 24.08 -5.84 11.04
C SER A 33 22.68 -5.54 11.55
N LEU A 34 22.57 -5.10 12.80
CA LEU A 34 21.29 -4.65 13.38
C LEU A 34 20.60 -3.63 12.46
N THR A 35 21.35 -2.67 11.93
CA THR A 35 20.84 -1.67 10.98
C THR A 35 20.37 -2.31 9.67
N GLY A 36 21.14 -3.23 9.09
CA GLY A 36 20.76 -3.92 7.86
C GLY A 36 19.50 -4.78 8.01
N ALA A 37 19.36 -5.46 9.16
CA ALA A 37 18.16 -6.22 9.49
C ALA A 37 16.93 -5.30 9.63
N LEU A 38 17.08 -4.16 10.30
CA LEU A 38 16.03 -3.13 10.41
C LEU A 38 15.66 -2.53 9.06
N ASP A 39 16.64 -2.16 8.23
CA ASP A 39 16.41 -1.57 6.91
C ASP A 39 15.67 -2.54 5.99
N ASN A 40 16.06 -3.81 5.98
CA ASN A 40 15.38 -4.83 5.19
C ASN A 40 13.94 -5.05 5.68
N TYR A 41 13.75 -5.13 7.00
CA TYR A 41 12.42 -5.27 7.59
C TYR A 41 11.52 -4.09 7.26
N LEU A 42 11.97 -2.85 7.51
CA LEU A 42 11.21 -1.64 7.23
C LEU A 42 10.88 -1.52 5.75
N ARG A 43 11.82 -1.83 4.86
CA ARG A 43 11.58 -1.86 3.41
C ARG A 43 10.44 -2.80 3.06
N ILE A 44 10.51 -4.07 3.50
CA ILE A 44 9.49 -5.08 3.18
C ILE A 44 8.12 -4.66 3.74
N GLN A 45 8.09 -4.22 5.01
CA GLN A 45 6.84 -3.92 5.70
C GLN A 45 6.14 -2.64 5.20
N THR A 46 6.84 -1.76 4.49
CA THR A 46 6.31 -0.47 4.02
C THR A 46 5.96 -0.45 2.52
N GLN A 47 6.17 -1.53 1.78
CA GLN A 47 5.87 -1.60 0.33
C GLN A 47 4.41 -1.33 -0.04
N GLY A 48 3.46 -1.51 0.88
CA GLY A 48 2.04 -1.26 0.64
C GLY A 48 1.57 0.16 0.95
N LEU A 49 2.45 1.07 1.36
CA LEU A 49 2.05 2.44 1.71
C LEU A 49 1.84 3.31 0.46
N PRO A 50 0.83 4.20 0.45
CA PRO A 50 0.54 5.04 -0.70
C PRO A 50 1.56 6.17 -0.80
N GLY A 51 2.65 5.97 -1.56
CA GLY A 51 3.63 7.01 -1.85
C GLY A 51 5.09 6.61 -1.61
N LYS A 52 5.98 7.60 -1.62
CA LYS A 52 7.40 7.41 -1.37
C LYS A 52 7.65 7.36 0.13
N VAL A 53 8.00 6.18 0.61
CA VAL A 53 8.38 5.97 2.00
C VAL A 53 9.83 6.38 2.21
N SER A 54 10.06 7.11 3.29
CA SER A 54 11.38 7.36 3.87
C SER A 54 11.33 7.07 5.36
N TYR A 55 12.42 6.57 5.92
CA TYR A 55 12.49 6.29 7.34
C TYR A 55 13.83 6.71 7.92
N HIS A 56 13.79 7.19 9.15
CA HIS A 56 14.95 7.53 9.96
C HIS A 56 14.99 6.60 11.17
N ILE A 57 15.99 5.74 11.21
CA ILE A 57 16.29 4.91 12.37
C ILE A 57 16.93 5.83 13.40
N GLY A 58 16.32 5.90 14.59
CA GLY A 58 16.83 6.68 15.70
C GLY A 58 18.12 6.07 16.25
N ARG A 59 18.68 6.75 17.26
CA ARG A 59 19.92 6.29 17.89
C ARG A 59 19.72 4.91 18.51
N LEU A 60 20.47 3.94 18.00
CA LEU A 60 20.54 2.59 18.55
C LEU A 60 21.26 2.61 19.91
N ASP A 61 20.78 1.80 20.84
CA ASP A 61 21.44 1.60 22.13
C ASP A 61 22.87 1.07 21.92
N GLN A 62 23.85 1.61 22.66
CA GLN A 62 25.26 1.25 22.48
C GLN A 62 25.51 -0.23 22.80
N HIS A 63 24.91 -0.75 23.87
CA HIS A 63 25.06 -2.15 24.24
C HIS A 63 24.47 -3.07 23.17
N ALA A 64 23.32 -2.71 22.60
CA ALA A 64 22.70 -3.49 21.53
C ALA A 64 23.50 -3.46 20.22
N ARG A 65 24.26 -2.40 19.94
CA ARG A 65 25.16 -2.31 18.77
C ARG A 65 26.40 -3.18 18.92
N GLU A 66 26.89 -3.33 20.15
CA GLU A 66 28.13 -4.05 20.47
C GLU A 66 27.89 -5.52 20.84
N ALA A 67 26.66 -5.86 21.24
CA ALA A 67 26.28 -7.23 21.57
C ALA A 67 26.43 -8.16 20.36
N ALA A 68 27.10 -9.30 20.57
CA ALA A 68 27.21 -10.34 19.56
C ALA A 68 25.82 -10.87 19.20
N CYS A 69 25.51 -10.89 17.91
CA CYS A 69 24.32 -11.52 17.37
C CYS A 69 24.54 -11.97 15.93
N SER A 70 24.18 -13.21 15.63
CA SER A 70 24.23 -13.79 14.28
C SER A 70 22.85 -13.94 13.65
N ALA A 71 21.77 -13.81 14.42
CA ALA A 71 20.40 -14.02 13.97
C ALA A 71 19.47 -12.93 14.54
N PHE A 72 19.31 -11.84 13.78
CA PHE A 72 18.40 -10.74 14.11
C PHE A 72 16.99 -11.02 13.59
N GLU A 73 15.99 -10.86 14.46
CA GLU A 73 14.56 -10.97 14.14
C GLU A 73 13.84 -9.67 14.53
N PRO A 74 13.66 -8.73 13.58
CA PRO A 74 12.84 -7.54 13.81
C PRO A 74 11.35 -7.88 13.88
N PHE A 75 10.63 -7.17 14.75
CA PHE A 75 9.18 -7.30 14.92
C PHE A 75 8.52 -5.96 15.29
N LEU A 76 7.24 -5.84 15.02
CA LEU A 76 6.42 -4.72 15.48
C LEU A 76 5.73 -5.07 16.80
N PRO A 77 5.86 -4.22 17.84
CA PRO A 77 5.03 -4.33 19.03
C PRO A 77 3.53 -4.27 18.68
N PRO A 78 2.67 -4.94 19.46
CA PRO A 78 1.22 -4.86 19.27
C PRO A 78 0.72 -3.41 19.29
N GLY A 79 -0.12 -3.04 18.34
CA GLY A 79 -0.66 -1.67 18.22
C GLY A 79 0.28 -0.66 17.56
N SER A 80 1.52 -1.04 17.21
CA SER A 80 2.41 -0.18 16.41
C SER A 80 1.85 0.03 15.01
N ARG A 81 1.93 1.28 14.54
CA ARG A 81 1.69 1.63 13.13
C ARG A 81 3.02 1.93 12.46
N LEU A 82 3.16 1.54 11.20
CA LEU A 82 4.33 1.87 10.36
C LEU A 82 4.20 3.26 9.75
N TRP A 83 3.75 4.21 10.55
CA TRP A 83 3.56 5.58 10.15
C TRP A 83 3.98 6.51 11.27
N GLY A 84 4.78 7.53 10.95
CA GLY A 84 5.14 8.58 11.87
C GLY A 84 6.16 8.07 12.86
N ARG A 85 6.01 8.43 14.14
CA ARG A 85 6.92 7.92 15.19
C ARG A 85 6.45 6.54 15.61
N THR A 86 7.31 5.54 15.42
CA THR A 86 7.05 4.16 15.79
C THR A 86 8.27 3.54 16.46
N THR A 87 8.12 2.35 17.01
CA THR A 87 9.22 1.60 17.61
C THR A 87 9.25 0.21 17.01
N VAL A 88 10.41 -0.22 16.56
CA VAL A 88 10.64 -1.58 16.06
C VAL A 88 11.43 -2.33 17.12
N GLY A 89 10.91 -3.47 17.55
CA GLY A 89 11.64 -4.39 18.41
C GLY A 89 12.58 -5.24 17.55
N VAL A 90 13.76 -5.55 18.06
CA VAL A 90 14.66 -6.52 17.43
C VAL A 90 15.08 -7.55 18.46
N ARG A 91 14.82 -8.81 18.17
CA ARG A 91 15.29 -9.94 18.98
C ARG A 91 16.57 -10.50 18.37
N CYS A 92 17.52 -10.85 19.22
CA CYS A 92 18.59 -11.73 18.84
C CYS A 92 18.23 -13.16 19.21
N LEU A 93 18.40 -14.11 18.29
CA LEU A 93 18.13 -15.53 18.53
C LEU A 93 19.39 -16.34 18.86
N ALA A 94 20.57 -15.86 18.46
CA ALA A 94 21.85 -16.52 18.70
C ALA A 94 23.01 -15.49 18.70
N PRO A 95 24.04 -15.65 19.54
CA PRO A 95 24.31 -16.80 20.42
C PRO A 95 23.56 -16.79 21.75
N ALA A 96 23.07 -15.63 22.19
CA ALA A 96 22.27 -15.49 23.41
C ALA A 96 21.06 -14.58 23.13
N PRO A 97 19.88 -14.88 23.71
CA PRO A 97 18.69 -14.08 23.45
C PRO A 97 18.77 -12.73 24.15
N TRP A 98 18.53 -11.68 23.39
CA TRP A 98 18.34 -10.33 23.90
C TRP A 98 17.37 -9.58 23.01
N THR A 99 16.80 -8.48 23.51
CA THR A 99 15.84 -7.66 22.75
C THR A 99 16.15 -6.19 22.96
N VAL A 100 16.11 -5.42 21.87
CA VAL A 100 16.23 -3.97 21.89
C VAL A 100 15.02 -3.34 21.19
N TYR A 101 14.61 -2.17 21.67
CA TYR A 101 13.57 -1.37 21.04
C TYR A 101 14.19 -0.15 20.39
N VAL A 102 14.00 -0.03 19.08
CA VAL A 102 14.64 1.02 18.27
C VAL A 102 13.57 2.01 17.83
N PRO A 103 13.67 3.30 18.21
CA PRO A 103 12.74 4.30 17.72
C PRO A 103 12.99 4.54 16.23
N VAL A 104 11.93 4.57 15.44
CA VAL A 104 11.98 4.84 13.99
C VAL A 104 10.97 5.93 13.67
N ARG A 105 11.36 6.86 12.80
CA ARG A 105 10.42 7.83 12.22
C ARG A 105 10.19 7.47 10.76
N ILE A 106 8.96 7.12 10.40
CA ILE A 106 8.55 6.78 9.04
C ILE A 106 7.73 7.96 8.49
N SER A 107 8.19 8.54 7.39
CA SER A 107 7.50 9.61 6.67
C SER A 107 7.10 9.09 5.30
N VAL A 108 5.84 9.30 4.92
CA VAL A 108 5.32 8.86 3.61
C VAL A 108 4.98 10.10 2.83
N SER A 109 5.87 10.45 1.90
CA SER A 109 5.64 11.56 1.00
C SER A 109 4.82 11.08 -0.19
N GLY A 110 3.66 11.70 -0.40
CA GLY A 110 2.77 11.33 -1.49
C GLY A 110 1.97 12.51 -1.99
N SER A 111 1.35 12.31 -3.15
CA SER A 111 0.38 13.25 -3.71
C SER A 111 -0.98 13.01 -3.06
N TYR A 112 -1.66 14.09 -2.68
CA TYR A 112 -3.03 14.10 -2.19
C TYR A 112 -3.84 15.22 -2.81
N LEU A 113 -5.16 15.13 -2.74
CA LEU A 113 -6.06 16.12 -3.33
C LEU A 113 -6.44 17.20 -2.33
N VAL A 114 -6.47 18.42 -2.83
CA VAL A 114 -6.82 19.63 -2.11
C VAL A 114 -7.94 20.33 -2.87
N ALA A 115 -8.86 20.96 -2.14
CA ALA A 115 -9.93 21.74 -2.77
C ALA A 115 -9.37 23.01 -3.43
N ALA A 116 -9.51 23.12 -4.75
CA ALA A 116 -9.10 24.29 -5.54
C ALA A 116 -9.91 25.54 -5.20
N ARG A 117 -11.17 25.35 -4.80
CA ARG A 117 -12.10 26.38 -4.35
C ARG A 117 -12.87 25.89 -3.13
N GLN A 118 -13.66 26.78 -2.55
CA GLN A 118 -14.61 26.36 -1.52
C GLN A 118 -15.67 25.44 -2.14
N LEU A 119 -15.85 24.26 -1.53
CA LEU A 119 -16.90 23.30 -1.86
C LEU A 119 -17.96 23.32 -0.77
N ARG A 120 -19.21 23.58 -1.15
CA ARG A 120 -20.32 23.66 -0.19
C ARG A 120 -20.98 22.31 0.01
N ARG A 121 -21.64 22.14 1.15
CA ARG A 121 -22.48 20.97 1.41
C ARG A 121 -23.53 20.82 0.31
N GLY A 122 -23.66 19.61 -0.24
CA GLY A 122 -24.59 19.28 -1.32
C GLY A 122 -24.02 19.48 -2.72
N GLU A 123 -22.85 20.09 -2.88
CA GLU A 123 -22.21 20.21 -4.20
C GLU A 123 -21.62 18.88 -4.65
N ILE A 124 -21.64 18.64 -5.96
CA ILE A 124 -20.95 17.51 -6.60
C ILE A 124 -19.52 17.96 -6.91
N VAL A 125 -18.55 17.13 -6.56
CA VAL A 125 -17.13 17.38 -6.85
C VAL A 125 -16.84 17.10 -8.33
N GLY A 126 -16.40 18.12 -9.06
CA GLY A 126 -15.96 18.01 -10.45
C GLY A 126 -14.44 18.08 -10.64
N ASP A 127 -13.98 17.93 -11.88
CA ASP A 127 -12.54 17.90 -12.20
C ASP A 127 -11.81 19.21 -11.87
N GLY A 128 -12.47 20.35 -12.04
CA GLY A 128 -11.90 21.68 -11.75
C GLY A 128 -11.90 22.06 -10.27
N ASP A 129 -12.49 21.23 -9.40
CA ASP A 129 -12.64 21.52 -7.98
C ASP A 129 -11.44 21.07 -7.15
N LEU A 130 -10.54 20.27 -7.75
CA LEU A 130 -9.45 19.59 -7.06
C LEU A 130 -8.12 19.87 -7.74
N PHE A 131 -7.07 19.93 -6.94
CA PHE A 131 -5.69 19.87 -7.46
C PHE A 131 -4.84 18.96 -6.57
N ALA A 132 -3.82 18.37 -7.19
CA ALA A 132 -2.85 17.52 -6.49
C ALA A 132 -1.80 18.37 -5.78
N GLN A 133 -1.51 18.02 -4.53
CA GLN A 133 -0.45 18.60 -3.73
C GLN A 133 0.42 17.49 -3.13
N ASN A 134 1.74 17.70 -3.07
CA ASN A 134 2.67 16.78 -2.43
C ASN A 134 2.88 17.15 -0.97
N GLY A 135 2.96 16.15 -0.10
CA GLY A 135 3.31 16.35 1.31
C GLY A 135 3.46 15.04 2.07
N ASP A 136 3.79 15.16 3.36
CA ASP A 136 3.83 14.00 4.26
C ASP A 136 2.40 13.61 4.63
N LEU A 137 1.93 12.53 4.02
CA LEU A 137 0.61 11.96 4.25
C LEU A 137 0.41 11.57 5.74
N GLY A 138 1.48 11.51 6.54
CA GLY A 138 1.45 11.14 7.95
C GLY A 138 1.01 12.20 8.91
N THR A 139 1.11 13.42 8.42
CA THR A 139 0.59 14.59 9.12
C THR A 139 -0.88 14.80 8.79
N LEU A 140 -1.40 14.08 7.80
CA LEU A 140 -2.77 14.19 7.33
C LEU A 140 -3.67 13.13 7.99
N PRO A 141 -4.99 13.39 8.08
CA PRO A 141 -5.95 12.37 8.48
C PRO A 141 -5.94 11.16 7.54
N ALA A 142 -6.18 9.96 8.07
CA ALA A 142 -6.15 8.71 7.30
C ALA A 142 -7.20 8.63 6.16
N SER A 143 -8.22 9.48 6.18
CA SER A 143 -9.26 9.58 5.15
C SER A 143 -8.91 10.53 4.00
N VAL A 144 -7.70 11.10 3.95
CA VAL A 144 -7.28 11.96 2.84
C VAL A 144 -7.37 11.22 1.52
N VAL A 145 -7.91 11.91 0.52
CA VAL A 145 -8.04 11.38 -0.84
C VAL A 145 -6.74 11.57 -1.60
N THR A 146 -6.21 10.48 -2.16
CA THR A 146 -4.98 10.49 -2.98
C THR A 146 -5.23 10.31 -4.47
N ASP A 147 -6.43 9.86 -4.85
CA ASP A 147 -6.82 9.54 -6.22
C ASP A 147 -8.11 10.31 -6.59
N PRO A 148 -8.14 11.07 -7.70
CA PRO A 148 -9.34 11.77 -8.16
C PRO A 148 -10.58 10.87 -8.28
N GLU A 149 -10.45 9.61 -8.69
CA GLU A 149 -11.59 8.70 -8.84
C GLU A 149 -12.32 8.44 -7.52
N GLN A 150 -11.63 8.60 -6.39
CA GLN A 150 -12.23 8.48 -5.07
C GLN A 150 -13.06 9.71 -4.67
N ALA A 151 -13.02 10.81 -5.41
CA ALA A 151 -13.71 12.05 -5.11
C ALA A 151 -14.68 12.51 -6.19
N LEU A 152 -14.34 12.34 -7.46
CA LEU A 152 -15.14 12.84 -8.58
C LEU A 152 -16.55 12.24 -8.59
N GLY A 153 -17.55 13.08 -8.87
CA GLY A 153 -18.96 12.70 -8.86
C GLY A 153 -19.57 12.48 -7.48
N LYS A 154 -18.77 12.45 -6.40
CA LYS A 154 -19.29 12.38 -5.03
C LYS A 154 -19.90 13.71 -4.60
N THR A 155 -20.86 13.63 -3.70
CA THR A 155 -21.51 14.81 -3.11
C THR A 155 -20.85 15.18 -1.79
N VAL A 156 -20.55 16.46 -1.62
CA VAL A 156 -19.93 17.00 -0.40
C VAL A 156 -20.93 16.96 0.75
N ARG A 157 -20.63 16.19 1.80
CA ARG A 157 -21.44 16.07 3.02
C ARG A 157 -21.25 17.26 3.94
N ASN A 158 -20.00 17.66 4.13
CA ASN A 158 -19.58 18.78 4.97
C ASN A 158 -18.71 19.71 4.13
N GLY A 159 -18.95 21.02 4.21
CA GLY A 159 -18.22 21.99 3.38
C GLY A 159 -16.70 21.92 3.59
N VAL A 160 -15.96 22.15 2.50
CA VAL A 160 -14.49 22.12 2.46
C VAL A 160 -14.01 23.49 1.97
N ALA A 161 -13.13 24.13 2.73
CA ALA A 161 -12.55 25.42 2.34
C ALA A 161 -11.48 25.23 1.25
N ALA A 162 -11.24 26.27 0.45
CA ALA A 162 -10.17 26.28 -0.52
C ALA A 162 -8.81 26.05 0.17
N GLY A 163 -7.93 25.26 -0.46
CA GLY A 163 -6.62 24.92 0.08
C GLY A 163 -6.63 23.85 1.18
N GLN A 164 -7.79 23.29 1.55
CA GLN A 164 -7.87 22.21 2.53
C GLN A 164 -7.72 20.82 1.88
N PRO A 165 -6.99 19.88 2.52
CA PRO A 165 -6.95 18.49 2.07
C PRO A 165 -8.36 17.89 2.01
N LEU A 166 -8.70 17.31 0.87
CA LEU A 166 -9.98 16.65 0.69
C LEU A 166 -9.96 15.30 1.40
N ARG A 167 -11.02 15.01 2.16
CA ARG A 167 -11.17 13.73 2.84
C ARG A 167 -12.39 12.96 2.40
N GLY A 168 -12.27 11.65 2.27
CA GLY A 168 -13.36 10.76 1.87
C GLY A 168 -14.54 10.76 2.84
N ASP A 169 -14.33 11.01 4.14
CA ASP A 169 -15.41 11.10 5.13
C ASP A 169 -16.22 12.40 5.04
N GLN A 170 -15.73 13.39 4.28
CA GLN A 170 -16.48 14.59 3.90
C GLN A 170 -17.32 14.38 2.64
N LEU A 171 -17.21 13.22 1.99
CA LEU A 171 -17.89 12.90 0.74
C LEU A 171 -18.94 11.82 0.97
N THR A 172 -19.98 11.87 0.15
CA THR A 172 -21.00 10.83 0.04
C THR A 172 -20.96 10.28 -1.38
N ALA A 173 -21.07 8.95 -1.51
CA ALA A 173 -21.09 8.29 -2.81
C ALA A 173 -22.13 8.93 -3.75
N PRO A 174 -21.88 8.93 -5.07
CA PRO A 174 -22.85 9.43 -6.03
C PRO A 174 -24.16 8.67 -5.90
N TRP A 175 -25.27 9.37 -6.16
CA TRP A 175 -26.55 8.73 -6.34
C TRP A 175 -26.51 7.88 -7.60
N ALA A 176 -26.72 6.57 -7.49
CA ALA A 176 -26.95 5.71 -8.63
C ALA A 176 -28.33 6.00 -9.23
N VAL A 177 -29.29 6.27 -8.35
CA VAL A 177 -30.67 6.63 -8.67
C VAL A 177 -31.13 7.74 -7.71
N GLN A 178 -31.77 8.77 -8.26
CA GLN A 178 -32.38 9.85 -7.49
C GLN A 178 -33.91 9.74 -7.49
N GLN A 179 -34.54 10.18 -6.39
CA GLN A 179 -35.98 10.28 -6.29
C GLN A 179 -36.54 11.14 -7.42
N GLY A 180 -37.55 10.61 -8.10
CA GLY A 180 -38.19 11.27 -9.24
C GLY A 180 -37.47 11.08 -10.57
N GLN A 181 -36.29 10.46 -10.59
CA GLN A 181 -35.57 10.11 -11.83
C GLN A 181 -36.32 8.99 -12.57
N SER A 182 -36.39 9.10 -13.89
CA SER A 182 -36.77 7.97 -14.76
C SER A 182 -35.63 6.96 -14.80
N VAL A 183 -35.92 5.72 -14.42
CA VAL A 183 -34.95 4.63 -14.30
C VAL A 183 -35.37 3.42 -15.12
N LYS A 184 -34.38 2.64 -15.54
CA LYS A 184 -34.58 1.37 -16.23
C LYS A 184 -34.56 0.23 -15.23
N LEU A 185 -35.68 -0.44 -15.06
CA LEU A 185 -35.80 -1.69 -14.31
C LEU A 185 -35.25 -2.81 -15.19
N LEU A 186 -34.23 -3.52 -14.71
CA LEU A 186 -33.65 -4.67 -15.38
C LEU A 186 -33.94 -5.91 -14.55
N SER A 187 -34.71 -6.85 -15.09
CA SER A 187 -34.98 -8.14 -14.48
C SER A 187 -34.27 -9.23 -15.27
N THR A 188 -33.47 -10.04 -14.57
CA THR A 188 -32.72 -11.14 -15.18
C THR A 188 -33.31 -12.47 -14.71
N GLY A 189 -33.60 -13.36 -15.65
CA GLY A 189 -34.07 -14.71 -15.41
C GLY A 189 -33.18 -15.74 -16.11
N ALA A 190 -33.55 -17.02 -16.04
CA ALA A 190 -32.81 -18.09 -16.70
C ALA A 190 -32.86 -17.93 -18.24
N GLY A 191 -31.82 -17.30 -18.81
CA GLY A 191 -31.64 -17.13 -20.25
C GLY A 191 -32.33 -15.92 -20.87
N PHE A 192 -32.90 -15.00 -20.08
CA PHE A 192 -33.53 -13.79 -20.61
C PHE A 192 -33.31 -12.57 -19.71
N THR A 193 -33.45 -11.39 -20.29
CA THR A 193 -33.40 -10.11 -19.58
C THR A 193 -34.56 -9.25 -20.05
N VAL A 194 -35.39 -8.82 -19.11
CA VAL A 194 -36.51 -7.90 -19.36
C VAL A 194 -36.12 -6.52 -18.89
N SER A 195 -36.41 -5.50 -19.69
CA SER A 195 -36.26 -4.12 -19.25
C SER A 195 -37.55 -3.32 -19.35
N ASN A 196 -37.89 -2.64 -18.26
CA ASN A 196 -39.03 -1.74 -18.17
C ASN A 196 -38.57 -0.36 -17.68
N GLU A 197 -39.37 0.67 -17.94
CA GLU A 197 -39.14 2.00 -17.37
C GLU A 197 -40.02 2.23 -16.14
N GLY A 198 -39.52 3.04 -15.22
CA GLY A 198 -40.28 3.50 -14.07
C GLY A 198 -39.68 4.75 -13.45
N LYS A 199 -40.34 5.27 -12.43
CA LYS A 199 -39.92 6.47 -11.69
C LYS A 199 -39.45 6.09 -10.30
N ALA A 200 -38.22 6.44 -9.95
CA ALA A 200 -37.66 6.18 -8.63
C ALA A 200 -38.41 6.96 -7.54
N LEU A 201 -38.66 6.31 -6.40
CA LEU A 201 -39.39 6.87 -5.26
C LEU A 201 -38.47 7.33 -4.13
N ASN A 202 -37.21 6.88 -4.12
CA ASN A 202 -36.18 7.27 -3.15
C ASN A 202 -34.82 7.47 -3.83
N ASN A 203 -33.91 8.14 -3.13
CA ASN A 203 -32.50 8.19 -3.51
C ASN A 203 -31.81 6.89 -3.07
N ALA A 204 -30.93 6.36 -3.92
CA ALA A 204 -30.12 5.17 -3.65
C ALA A 204 -28.74 5.32 -4.27
N THR A 205 -27.69 4.97 -3.53
CA THR A 205 -26.34 4.79 -4.08
C THR A 205 -26.21 3.40 -4.72
N ASP A 206 -25.12 3.16 -5.45
CA ASP A 206 -24.87 1.82 -6.02
C ASP A 206 -24.93 0.74 -4.92
N GLY A 207 -25.62 -0.36 -5.22
CA GLY A 207 -25.83 -1.48 -4.31
C GLY A 207 -26.95 -1.30 -3.28
N GLN A 208 -27.54 -0.10 -3.16
CA GLN A 208 -28.66 0.13 -2.24
C GLN A 208 -30.01 -0.20 -2.87
N ILE A 209 -31.02 -0.46 -2.03
CA ILE A 209 -32.38 -0.70 -2.48
C ILE A 209 -33.03 0.60 -2.98
N ALA A 210 -33.44 0.59 -4.25
CA ALA A 210 -34.30 1.61 -4.85
C ALA A 210 -35.71 1.05 -5.04
N GLN A 211 -36.70 1.87 -4.70
CA GLN A 211 -38.10 1.64 -5.00
C GLN A 211 -38.47 2.40 -6.26
N VAL A 212 -39.12 1.72 -7.20
CA VAL A 212 -39.49 2.27 -8.49
C VAL A 212 -40.97 2.05 -8.73
N ARG A 213 -41.68 3.12 -9.09
CA ARG A 213 -43.06 3.04 -9.56
C ARG A 213 -43.08 2.82 -11.07
N THR A 214 -43.65 1.71 -11.52
CA THR A 214 -43.83 1.40 -12.94
C THR A 214 -44.94 2.25 -13.56
N ALA A 215 -45.02 2.25 -14.89
CA ALA A 215 -46.14 2.87 -15.61
C ALA A 215 -47.52 2.27 -15.24
N SER A 216 -47.55 0.99 -14.82
CA SER A 216 -48.77 0.32 -14.32
C SER A 216 -49.16 0.76 -12.90
N GLY A 217 -48.36 1.61 -12.24
CA GLY A 217 -48.61 2.08 -10.87
C GLY A 217 -48.07 1.14 -9.77
N GLN A 218 -47.55 -0.03 -10.14
CA GLN A 218 -46.94 -0.97 -9.18
C GLN A 218 -45.61 -0.43 -8.66
N VAL A 219 -45.28 -0.73 -7.41
CA VAL A 219 -43.99 -0.38 -6.80
C VAL A 219 -43.13 -1.63 -6.73
N VAL A 220 -41.96 -1.57 -7.36
CA VAL A 220 -40.98 -2.66 -7.39
C VAL A 220 -39.73 -2.21 -6.65
N SER A 221 -39.15 -3.10 -5.85
CA SER A 221 -37.87 -2.86 -5.17
C SER A 221 -36.77 -3.62 -5.89
N GLY A 222 -35.61 -2.99 -6.06
CA GLY A 222 -34.43 -3.61 -6.64
C GLY A 222 -33.16 -2.91 -6.20
N VAL A 223 -32.01 -3.41 -6.67
CA VAL A 223 -30.69 -2.88 -6.36
C VAL A 223 -30.34 -1.79 -7.36
N ALA A 224 -30.04 -0.58 -6.89
CA ALA A 224 -29.63 0.53 -7.74
C ALA A 224 -28.23 0.30 -8.31
N ARG A 225 -28.07 0.60 -9.60
CA ARG A 225 -26.81 0.60 -10.33
C ARG A 225 -26.57 1.95 -11.00
N PRO A 226 -25.30 2.36 -11.19
CA PRO A 226 -24.97 3.58 -11.91
C PRO A 226 -25.64 3.63 -13.29
N GLY A 227 -25.95 4.84 -13.76
CA GLY A 227 -26.66 5.04 -15.03
C GLY A 227 -28.18 4.97 -14.93
N GLY A 228 -28.75 5.06 -13.73
CA GLY A 228 -30.21 5.05 -13.54
C GLY A 228 -30.84 3.68 -13.79
N ILE A 229 -30.13 2.61 -13.45
CA ILE A 229 -30.58 1.22 -13.61
C ILE A 229 -30.96 0.66 -12.24
N VAL A 230 -32.05 -0.11 -12.18
CA VAL A 230 -32.47 -0.84 -10.98
C VAL A 230 -32.60 -2.31 -11.32
N GLU A 231 -31.73 -3.15 -10.76
CA GLU A 231 -31.73 -4.59 -10.95
C GLU A 231 -32.72 -5.26 -10.00
N VAL A 232 -33.62 -6.07 -10.56
CA VAL A 232 -34.62 -6.82 -9.80
C VAL A 232 -34.33 -8.31 -9.98
N THR A 233 -33.86 -8.95 -8.92
CA THR A 233 -33.69 -10.40 -8.88
C THR A 233 -34.99 -11.03 -8.38
N TYR A 234 -35.48 -12.02 -9.11
CA TYR A 234 -36.67 -12.81 -8.76
C TYR A 234 -36.26 -14.15 -8.15
#